data_AF-A0A952NZ75-F1
#
_entry.id   AF-A0A952NZ75-F1
#
_cell.length_a   1.000
_cell.length_b   1.000
_cell.length_c   1.000
_cell.angle_alpha   90.00
_cell.angle_beta   90.00
_cell.angle_gamma   90.00
#
_symmetry.space_group_name_H-M   'P 1'
#
loop_
_entity.id
_entity.type
_entity.pdbx_description
1 polymer ?
#
loop_
_entity_poly.entity_id
_entity_poly.type
_entity_poly.pdbx_seq_one_letter_code
_entity_poly.pdbx_strand_id
1 'polypeptide(L)'
;MRSLFAFLLLTFAVALHLHARVEDGVLLVIDDPRLLAALEEKGFSAPEKIEGAKVTPAHLQSWSAKPFYDSIRKQLVTDLQEVKAGDRALGVTMANGHRLFNGEWLASPDARFDLVGVVNRLDRASFYRATDEGACGEIRFIYRLSYTRRMKNLEGVMETVYTRLPMTLNVVYWAPGPDCQGTAKLWLRAGEPKLADVDALLAGPLKPALFPIQKLKSVEINLQSVRWPSTIRPDLGGHAEYILRVFHRTGGKFVPAGLENTPDMARPSLGADLKKHLRQNEVRQAFDEGIAVLPEKFLAKRATSVAFYGQSRQANRPFEKFLTEKDVRDLVYDGAKFVKSPAGYVRRLNEMSCMGCHQGRSIAGFHFVGIDAPGTHPANAIKVSHSAHLLLDLPRRAAFVKAVAGGTGADPARPFAERVETAKGGYGEHCGLGNDPTFKAWTCEKGLECRLESGPANGSPVGVCLPPRGRVELARSGDPCDPGRMTQNFNAHKDRLTDKKIENCGEHRGCFAAGEGFPGGLCFGDCDKLESGEACGLIAVYGFNECLFQGKLFTDCLKNHTGPISLRKCDENTPCRDDYICTGTAEGPGTCIPPYFLFQLRLDGHVKPVSRER
;
A
#
# COMPACT_ATOMS: atom_id res chain seq x y z
N MET A 1 54.61 10.88 43.24
CA MET A 1 53.75 11.84 42.51
C MET A 1 53.86 11.58 41.01
N ARG A 2 52.88 10.89 40.43
CA ARG A 2 52.38 11.03 39.05
C ARG A 2 51.29 9.98 38.81
N SER A 3 50.11 10.48 38.45
CA SER A 3 48.82 9.80 38.34
C SER A 3 48.78 8.75 37.23
N LEU A 4 48.12 7.61 37.49
CA LEU A 4 47.48 6.80 36.45
C LEU A 4 45.96 6.98 36.60
N PHE A 5 45.37 7.71 35.66
CA PHE A 5 43.92 7.74 35.44
C PHE A 5 43.55 6.49 34.62
N ALA A 6 42.79 5.58 35.22
CA ALA A 6 42.11 4.52 34.48
C ALA A 6 40.78 5.07 33.95
N PHE A 7 40.68 5.23 32.63
CA PHE A 7 39.42 5.54 31.95
C PHE A 7 38.52 4.30 31.99
N LEU A 8 37.43 4.38 32.75
CA LEU A 8 36.32 3.42 32.67
C LEU A 8 35.55 3.71 31.37
N LEU A 9 35.74 2.89 30.35
CA LEU A 9 34.89 2.88 29.16
C LEU A 9 33.53 2.29 29.56
N LEU A 10 32.57 3.15 29.91
CA LEU A 10 31.16 2.79 29.96
C LEU A 10 30.70 2.51 28.51
N THR A 11 30.63 1.25 28.12
CA THR A 11 29.88 0.82 26.95
C THR A 11 28.39 1.02 27.23
N PHE A 12 27.85 2.18 26.85
CA PHE A 12 26.42 2.34 26.68
C PHE A 12 25.96 1.39 25.57
N ALA A 13 25.43 0.22 25.95
CA ALA A 13 24.61 -0.57 25.06
C ALA A 13 23.36 0.26 24.75
N VAL A 14 23.39 0.98 23.62
CA VAL A 14 22.18 1.56 23.04
C VAL A 14 21.27 0.37 22.73
N ALA A 15 20.19 0.22 23.50
CA ALA A 15 19.11 -0.69 23.15
C ALA A 15 18.57 -0.23 21.80
N LEU A 16 18.99 -0.91 20.73
CA LEU A 16 18.41 -0.77 19.41
C LEU A 16 16.95 -1.18 19.55
N HIS A 17 16.04 -0.20 19.58
CA HIS A 17 14.62 -0.44 19.51
C HIS A 17 14.34 -1.16 18.18
N LEU A 18 14.05 -2.46 18.25
CA LEU A 18 13.53 -3.22 17.11
C LEU A 18 12.16 -2.64 16.74
N HIS A 19 11.95 -2.37 15.45
CA HIS A 19 10.69 -1.83 14.93
C HIS A 19 9.69 -2.98 14.74
N ALA A 20 9.04 -3.37 15.83
CA ALA A 20 7.87 -4.23 15.84
C ALA A 20 6.67 -3.40 16.31
N ARG A 21 5.54 -3.48 15.60
CA ARG A 21 4.32 -2.75 15.97
C ARG A 21 3.53 -3.50 16.99
N VAL A 22 3.71 -3.02 18.20
CA VAL A 22 2.94 -3.39 19.38
C VAL A 22 1.89 -2.31 19.60
N GLU A 23 0.65 -2.62 19.25
CA GLU A 23 -0.49 -1.73 19.49
C GLU A 23 -1.21 -2.20 20.75
N ASP A 24 -1.26 -1.33 21.76
CA ASP A 24 -1.86 -1.66 23.07
C ASP A 24 -1.32 -3.00 23.63
N GLY A 25 -0.03 -3.30 23.48
CA GLY A 25 0.59 -4.54 23.96
C GLY A 25 0.41 -5.76 23.04
N VAL A 26 -0.21 -5.64 21.86
CA VAL A 26 -0.38 -6.74 20.90
C VAL A 26 0.58 -6.58 19.72
N LEU A 27 1.38 -7.61 19.42
CA LEU A 27 2.16 -7.63 18.19
C LEU A 27 1.25 -7.84 16.97
N LEU A 28 1.13 -6.81 16.13
CA LEU A 28 0.27 -6.84 14.94
C LEU A 28 1.06 -6.85 13.63
N VAL A 29 2.22 -6.19 13.62
CA VAL A 29 3.06 -6.07 12.43
C VAL A 29 4.53 -6.13 12.82
N ILE A 30 5.32 -6.86 12.04
CA ILE A 30 6.78 -6.86 12.10
C ILE A 30 7.28 -6.25 10.80
N ASP A 31 7.96 -5.11 10.87
CA ASP A 31 8.47 -4.37 9.71
C ASP A 31 9.95 -3.93 9.85
N ASP A 32 10.64 -4.33 10.92
CA ASP A 32 12.08 -4.13 11.10
C ASP A 32 12.90 -4.92 10.06
N PRO A 33 13.66 -4.24 9.16
CA PRO A 33 14.40 -4.93 8.10
C PRO A 33 15.44 -5.94 8.59
N ARG A 34 16.05 -5.73 9.77
CA ARG A 34 17.08 -6.63 10.31
C ARG A 34 16.44 -7.91 10.81
N LEU A 35 15.32 -7.78 11.52
CA LEU A 35 14.57 -8.92 12.02
C LEU A 35 13.99 -9.76 10.89
N LEU A 36 13.46 -9.12 9.85
CA LEU A 36 12.90 -9.80 8.68
C LEU A 36 13.98 -10.56 7.89
N ALA A 37 15.16 -9.96 7.70
CA ALA A 37 16.30 -10.65 7.09
C ALA A 37 16.73 -11.88 7.91
N ALA A 38 16.78 -11.76 9.24
CA ALA A 38 17.08 -12.88 10.13
C ALA A 38 16.01 -13.98 10.04
N LEU A 39 14.72 -13.63 9.91
CA LEU A 39 13.65 -14.60 9.69
C LEU A 39 13.82 -15.34 8.37
N GLU A 40 14.21 -14.66 7.28
CA GLU A 40 14.46 -15.31 5.99
C GLU A 40 15.55 -16.40 6.10
N GLU A 41 16.63 -16.14 6.83
CA GLU A 41 17.69 -17.12 7.10
C GLU A 41 17.20 -18.33 7.90
N LYS A 42 16.07 -18.19 8.61
CA LYS A 42 15.46 -19.21 9.49
C LYS A 42 14.25 -19.88 8.84
N GLY A 43 14.14 -19.85 7.51
CA GLY A 43 13.14 -20.61 6.77
C GLY A 43 11.89 -19.81 6.41
N PHE A 44 11.95 -18.48 6.44
CA PHE A 44 10.87 -17.57 6.03
C PHE A 44 11.15 -16.85 4.71
N SER A 45 12.04 -17.38 3.86
CA SER A 45 12.18 -16.86 2.51
C SER A 45 10.93 -17.15 1.66
N ALA A 46 10.68 -16.34 0.64
CA ALA A 46 9.53 -16.50 -0.26
C ALA A 46 9.39 -17.94 -0.83
N PRO A 47 10.43 -18.55 -1.46
CA PRO A 47 10.28 -19.90 -1.99
C PRO A 47 9.98 -20.94 -0.90
N GLU A 48 10.52 -20.79 0.31
CA GLU A 48 10.24 -21.71 1.42
C GLU A 48 8.81 -21.59 1.94
N LYS A 49 8.25 -20.38 2.00
CA LYS A 49 6.85 -20.17 2.39
C LYS A 49 5.85 -20.53 1.29
N ILE A 50 6.26 -20.56 0.02
CA ILE A 50 5.38 -20.93 -1.09
C ILE A 50 5.41 -22.44 -1.36
N GLU A 51 6.59 -23.06 -1.27
CA GLU A 51 6.77 -24.49 -1.58
C GLU A 51 6.73 -25.38 -0.33
N GLY A 52 7.10 -24.85 0.84
CA GLY A 52 7.24 -25.63 2.08
C GLY A 52 8.56 -26.38 2.20
N ALA A 53 9.53 -26.12 1.32
CA ALA A 53 10.83 -26.79 1.30
C ALA A 53 11.98 -25.77 1.17
N LYS A 54 13.14 -26.10 1.73
CA LYS A 54 14.35 -25.25 1.69
C LYS A 54 14.78 -24.99 0.24
N VAL A 55 15.00 -23.72 -0.08
CA VAL A 55 15.55 -23.29 -1.38
C VAL A 55 16.70 -22.33 -1.10
N THR A 56 17.88 -22.65 -1.61
CA THR A 56 19.09 -21.84 -1.41
C THR A 56 19.90 -21.80 -2.72
N PRO A 57 20.35 -20.61 -3.17
CA PRO A 57 19.99 -19.29 -2.66
C PRO A 57 18.52 -18.93 -2.95
N ALA A 58 17.97 -17.95 -2.23
CA ALA A 58 16.60 -17.47 -2.43
C ALA A 58 16.42 -16.59 -3.69
N HIS A 59 17.48 -16.41 -4.48
CA HIS A 59 17.45 -15.71 -5.77
C HIS A 59 16.58 -16.43 -6.79
N LEU A 60 15.89 -15.65 -7.63
CA LEU A 60 14.95 -16.18 -8.63
C LEU A 60 15.62 -17.12 -9.63
N GLN A 61 16.93 -17.02 -9.87
CA GLN A 61 17.67 -17.98 -10.69
C GLN A 61 17.45 -19.43 -10.23
N SER A 62 17.35 -19.67 -8.92
CA SER A 62 17.31 -21.01 -8.34
C SER A 62 15.93 -21.65 -8.33
N TRP A 63 14.87 -20.88 -8.59
CA TRP A 63 13.49 -21.38 -8.45
C TRP A 63 12.46 -20.80 -9.42
N SER A 64 12.82 -19.83 -10.27
CA SER A 64 11.88 -19.19 -11.20
C SER A 64 11.26 -20.17 -12.22
N ALA A 65 11.97 -21.25 -12.52
CA ALA A 65 11.51 -22.32 -13.41
C ALA A 65 10.79 -23.47 -12.67
N LYS A 66 10.73 -23.46 -11.34
CA LYS A 66 10.05 -24.51 -10.57
C LYS A 66 8.53 -24.39 -10.70
N PRO A 67 7.76 -25.49 -10.78
CA PRO A 67 6.33 -25.46 -11.09
C PRO A 67 5.49 -24.54 -10.18
N PHE A 68 5.82 -24.46 -8.89
CA PHE A 68 5.08 -23.67 -7.92
C PHE A 68 5.11 -22.17 -8.23
N TYR A 69 6.18 -21.66 -8.81
CA TYR A 69 6.29 -20.24 -9.16
C TYR A 69 6.19 -19.99 -10.65
N ASP A 70 6.67 -20.90 -11.49
CA ASP A 70 6.60 -20.78 -12.94
C ASP A 70 5.16 -20.58 -13.44
N SER A 71 4.16 -21.19 -12.78
CA SER A 71 2.75 -20.96 -13.13
C SER A 71 2.28 -19.53 -12.81
N ILE A 72 2.69 -18.97 -11.67
CA ILE A 72 2.41 -17.56 -11.30
C ILE A 72 3.10 -16.64 -12.31
N ARG A 73 4.40 -16.86 -12.53
CA ARG A 73 5.24 -16.08 -13.44
C ARG A 73 4.65 -16.03 -14.85
N LYS A 74 4.31 -17.20 -15.42
CA LYS A 74 3.72 -17.28 -16.76
C LYS A 74 2.40 -16.52 -16.84
N GLN A 75 1.54 -16.64 -15.84
CA GLN A 75 0.28 -15.90 -15.80
C GLN A 75 0.50 -14.37 -15.77
N LEU A 76 1.44 -13.89 -14.96
CA LEU A 76 1.76 -12.46 -14.89
C LEU A 76 2.37 -11.93 -16.20
N VAL A 77 3.22 -12.73 -16.87
CA VAL A 77 3.76 -12.38 -18.19
C VAL A 77 2.63 -12.28 -19.22
N THR A 78 1.68 -13.22 -19.22
CA THR A 78 0.48 -13.14 -20.08
C THR A 78 -0.33 -11.88 -19.79
N ASP A 79 -0.52 -11.53 -18.52
CA ASP A 79 -1.25 -10.31 -18.15
C ASP A 79 -0.57 -9.04 -18.69
N LEU A 80 0.75 -8.95 -18.57
CA LEU A 80 1.52 -7.82 -19.10
C LEU A 80 1.46 -7.75 -20.64
N GLN A 81 1.42 -8.89 -21.33
CA GLN A 81 1.24 -8.96 -22.78
C GLN A 81 -0.15 -8.47 -23.19
N GLU A 82 -1.20 -8.86 -22.46
CA GLU A 82 -2.57 -8.37 -22.71
C GLU A 82 -2.70 -6.86 -22.48
N VAL A 83 -2.09 -6.35 -21.41
CA VAL A 83 -2.01 -4.90 -21.15
C VAL A 83 -1.31 -4.17 -22.30
N LYS A 84 -0.16 -4.67 -22.75
CA LYS A 84 0.57 -4.14 -23.91
C LYS A 84 -0.24 -4.21 -25.22
N ALA A 85 -1.06 -5.24 -25.40
CA ALA A 85 -1.93 -5.36 -26.57
C ALA A 85 -3.03 -4.28 -26.57
N GLY A 86 -3.53 -3.91 -25.38
CA GLY A 86 -4.53 -2.84 -25.20
C GLY A 86 -3.98 -1.42 -25.42
N ASP A 87 -2.67 -1.22 -25.26
CA ASP A 87 -2.01 0.06 -25.50
C ASP A 87 -0.63 -0.13 -26.14
N ARG A 88 -0.55 0.10 -27.46
CA ARG A 88 0.66 -0.10 -28.25
C ARG A 88 1.78 0.90 -27.90
N ALA A 89 1.52 2.00 -27.21
CA ALA A 89 2.55 2.96 -26.81
C ALA A 89 3.39 2.46 -25.62
N LEU A 90 2.89 1.46 -24.88
CA LEU A 90 3.56 0.89 -23.72
C LEU A 90 4.92 0.26 -24.07
N GLY A 91 5.94 0.45 -23.23
CA GLY A 91 7.18 -0.29 -23.37
C GLY A 91 8.01 -0.29 -22.10
N VAL A 92 9.02 -1.14 -22.07
CA VAL A 92 9.80 -1.44 -20.86
C VAL A 92 11.02 -0.54 -20.66
N THR A 93 11.18 0.48 -21.50
CA THR A 93 12.35 1.37 -21.50
C THR A 93 11.92 2.81 -21.30
N MET A 94 12.89 3.69 -20.98
CA MET A 94 12.69 5.14 -20.89
C MET A 94 12.42 5.85 -22.25
N ALA A 95 12.46 5.15 -23.38
CA ALA A 95 12.14 5.71 -24.69
C ALA A 95 10.62 5.76 -25.01
N ASN A 96 9.79 5.03 -24.28
CA ASN A 96 8.35 4.92 -24.54
C ASN A 96 7.50 6.01 -23.86
N GLY A 97 6.46 6.59 -24.47
CA GLY A 97 5.59 7.54 -23.74
C GLY A 97 4.90 6.89 -22.52
N HIS A 98 4.48 5.63 -22.68
CA HIS A 98 3.85 4.84 -21.63
C HIS A 98 4.80 3.72 -21.19
N ARG A 99 4.95 3.51 -19.88
CA ARG A 99 5.85 2.52 -19.29
C ARG A 99 5.09 1.25 -18.92
N LEU A 100 5.64 0.11 -19.31
CA LEU A 100 5.21 -1.22 -18.91
C LEU A 100 6.24 -1.84 -17.97
N PHE A 101 5.78 -2.55 -16.96
CA PHE A 101 6.66 -3.39 -16.15
C PHE A 101 7.40 -4.43 -17.02
N ASN A 102 8.72 -4.55 -16.83
CA ASN A 102 9.50 -5.57 -17.56
C ASN A 102 9.34 -6.95 -16.90
N GLY A 103 8.54 -7.82 -17.52
CA GLY A 103 8.29 -9.19 -17.05
C GLY A 103 9.53 -10.08 -16.91
N GLU A 104 10.66 -9.74 -17.55
CA GLU A 104 11.93 -10.49 -17.39
C GLU A 104 12.46 -10.43 -15.95
N TRP A 105 12.11 -9.39 -15.17
CA TRP A 105 12.46 -9.31 -13.75
C TRP A 105 11.91 -10.49 -12.93
N LEU A 106 10.81 -11.10 -13.37
CA LEU A 106 10.20 -12.24 -12.69
C LEU A 106 11.04 -13.54 -12.79
N ALA A 107 12.12 -13.55 -13.58
CA ALA A 107 13.08 -14.64 -13.68
C ALA A 107 14.55 -14.16 -13.69
N SER A 108 14.80 -12.90 -13.35
CA SER A 108 16.14 -12.33 -13.38
C SER A 108 17.05 -13.02 -12.34
N PRO A 109 18.32 -13.32 -12.68
CA PRO A 109 19.25 -13.92 -11.74
C PRO A 109 19.62 -12.98 -10.58
N ASP A 110 19.56 -11.67 -10.80
CA ASP A 110 19.85 -10.66 -9.78
C ASP A 110 18.68 -10.41 -8.84
N ALA A 111 17.50 -10.93 -9.16
CA ALA A 111 16.26 -10.61 -8.47
C ALA A 111 15.91 -11.65 -7.40
N ARG A 112 15.21 -11.20 -6.36
CA ARG A 112 14.63 -12.02 -5.30
C ARG A 112 13.38 -11.35 -4.72
N PHE A 113 12.65 -12.08 -3.89
CA PHE A 113 11.55 -11.54 -3.10
C PHE A 113 12.02 -11.41 -1.65
N ASP A 114 12.23 -10.17 -1.19
CA ASP A 114 12.65 -9.88 0.18
C ASP A 114 11.43 -9.85 1.10
N LEU A 115 11.50 -10.54 2.24
CA LEU A 115 10.48 -10.39 3.29
C LEU A 115 10.52 -8.96 3.83
N VAL A 116 9.41 -8.23 3.68
CA VAL A 116 9.30 -6.84 4.12
C VAL A 116 8.29 -6.65 5.25
N GLY A 117 7.46 -7.65 5.52
CA GLY A 117 6.51 -7.57 6.61
C GLY A 117 5.90 -8.91 7.00
N VAL A 118 5.62 -9.07 8.29
CA VAL A 118 4.74 -10.13 8.82
C VAL A 118 3.54 -9.47 9.49
N VAL A 119 2.33 -9.82 9.06
CA VAL A 119 1.10 -9.15 9.51
C VAL A 119 0.13 -10.16 10.12
N ASN A 120 -0.23 -9.93 11.37
CA ASN A 120 -1.22 -10.70 12.12
C ASN A 120 -2.64 -10.26 11.77
N ARG A 121 -3.38 -11.07 11.02
CA ARG A 121 -4.77 -10.82 10.60
C ARG A 121 -5.75 -11.77 11.26
N LEU A 122 -5.61 -12.04 12.57
CA LEU A 122 -6.61 -12.80 13.33
C LEU A 122 -8.01 -12.17 13.25
N ASP A 123 -8.10 -10.85 13.06
CA ASP A 123 -9.36 -10.13 12.80
C ASP A 123 -10.14 -10.67 11.59
N ARG A 124 -9.49 -11.36 10.66
CA ARG A 124 -10.13 -11.98 9.50
C ARG A 124 -10.92 -13.23 9.83
N ALA A 125 -10.84 -13.78 11.04
CA ALA A 125 -11.73 -14.87 11.48
C ALA A 125 -13.22 -14.54 11.26
N SER A 126 -13.60 -13.26 11.33
CA SER A 126 -14.97 -12.79 11.09
C SER A 126 -15.51 -13.06 9.68
N PHE A 127 -14.64 -13.29 8.69
CA PHE A 127 -15.01 -13.59 7.29
C PHE A 127 -15.37 -15.07 7.10
N TYR A 128 -14.99 -15.93 8.05
CA TYR A 128 -14.99 -17.38 7.89
C TYR A 128 -15.94 -18.10 8.83
N ARG A 129 -16.78 -17.35 9.57
CA ARG A 129 -17.66 -17.85 10.65
C ARG A 129 -18.69 -18.90 10.23
N ALA A 130 -18.77 -19.27 8.95
CA ALA A 130 -19.78 -20.19 8.44
C ALA A 130 -19.25 -21.38 7.61
N THR A 131 -17.95 -21.50 7.29
CA THR A 131 -17.52 -22.51 6.29
C THR A 131 -16.33 -23.39 6.65
N ASP A 132 -15.44 -23.01 7.57
CA ASP A 132 -14.24 -23.80 7.86
C ASP A 132 -13.99 -23.93 9.37
N GLU A 133 -14.21 -25.14 9.90
CA GLU A 133 -13.82 -25.50 11.25
C GLU A 133 -12.30 -25.29 11.43
N GLY A 134 -11.91 -24.32 12.27
CA GLY A 134 -10.53 -24.18 12.75
C GLY A 134 -9.65 -23.09 12.10
N ALA A 135 -10.20 -22.14 11.33
CA ALA A 135 -9.44 -20.99 10.82
C ALA A 135 -9.58 -19.75 11.74
N CYS A 136 -8.54 -19.41 12.49
CA CYS A 136 -8.54 -18.30 13.45
C CYS A 136 -8.29 -16.92 12.84
N GLY A 137 -8.44 -16.79 11.53
CA GLY A 137 -8.01 -15.65 10.73
C GLY A 137 -6.77 -16.00 9.91
N GLU A 138 -5.91 -15.01 9.66
CA GLU A 138 -4.78 -15.16 8.73
C GLU A 138 -3.47 -14.64 9.32
N ILE A 139 -2.34 -15.20 8.90
CA ILE A 139 -1.02 -14.60 9.03
C ILE A 139 -0.47 -14.37 7.62
N ARG A 140 0.06 -13.17 7.38
CA ARG A 140 0.51 -12.73 6.06
C ARG A 140 2.00 -12.45 6.07
N PHE A 141 2.72 -13.06 5.15
CA PHE A 141 4.13 -12.79 4.87
C PHE A 141 4.21 -11.98 3.58
N ILE A 142 4.56 -10.70 3.69
CA ILE A 142 4.58 -9.77 2.57
C ILE A 142 6.00 -9.65 2.07
N TYR A 143 6.20 -9.93 0.80
CA TYR A 143 7.48 -9.82 0.12
C TYR A 143 7.47 -8.71 -0.94
N ARG A 144 8.61 -8.07 -1.16
CA ARG A 144 8.83 -7.11 -2.25
C ARG A 144 9.82 -7.70 -3.24
N LEU A 145 9.50 -7.63 -4.53
CA LEU A 145 10.48 -7.96 -5.57
C LEU A 145 11.60 -6.92 -5.51
N SER A 146 12.84 -7.37 -5.48
CA SER A 146 14.04 -6.55 -5.47
C SER A 146 15.10 -7.14 -6.38
N TYR A 147 16.13 -6.35 -6.67
CA TYR A 147 17.36 -6.87 -7.27
C TYR A 147 18.59 -6.29 -6.59
N THR A 148 19.69 -7.03 -6.69
CA THR A 148 21.03 -6.59 -6.29
C THR A 148 21.99 -6.83 -7.44
N ARG A 149 22.73 -5.80 -7.88
CA ARG A 149 23.73 -5.94 -8.95
C ARG A 149 24.98 -5.11 -8.67
N ARG A 150 26.16 -5.65 -9.00
CA ARG A 150 27.42 -4.90 -9.00
C ARG A 150 27.65 -4.19 -10.33
N MET A 151 27.90 -2.89 -10.31
CA MET A 151 28.13 -2.06 -11.51
C MET A 151 29.11 -0.91 -11.24
N LYS A 152 29.73 -0.36 -12.29
CA LYS A 152 30.58 0.83 -12.18
C LYS A 152 29.75 2.11 -12.08
N ASN A 153 30.09 2.99 -11.14
CA ASN A 153 29.55 4.34 -11.04
C ASN A 153 30.24 5.32 -12.01
N LEU A 154 29.86 6.59 -11.96
CA LEU A 154 30.46 7.66 -12.79
C LEU A 154 31.98 7.78 -12.66
N GLU A 155 32.54 7.48 -11.49
CA GLU A 155 33.99 7.48 -11.23
C GLU A 155 34.68 6.15 -11.61
N GLY A 156 33.95 5.20 -12.21
CA GLY A 156 34.48 3.90 -12.62
C GLY A 156 34.65 2.90 -11.48
N VAL A 157 34.17 3.23 -10.28
CA VAL A 157 34.24 2.40 -9.06
C VAL A 157 33.11 1.39 -9.05
N MET A 158 33.43 0.12 -8.74
CA MET A 158 32.42 -0.93 -8.63
C MET A 158 31.59 -0.79 -7.35
N GLU A 159 30.31 -0.47 -7.50
CA GLU A 159 29.31 -0.34 -6.43
C GLU A 159 28.28 -1.48 -6.51
N THR A 160 27.72 -1.89 -5.37
CA THR A 160 26.57 -2.79 -5.30
C THR A 160 25.29 -1.96 -5.24
N VAL A 161 24.45 -2.05 -6.26
CA VAL A 161 23.15 -1.37 -6.32
C VAL A 161 22.06 -2.34 -5.88
N TYR A 162 21.28 -1.93 -4.87
CA TYR A 162 20.06 -2.60 -4.42
C TYR A 162 18.85 -1.72 -4.70
N THR A 163 17.75 -2.31 -5.17
CA THR A 163 16.48 -1.59 -5.31
C THR A 163 15.28 -2.52 -5.31
N ARG A 164 14.14 -1.99 -4.87
CA ARG A 164 12.85 -2.69 -4.82
C ARG A 164 11.97 -2.30 -5.98
N LEU A 165 11.57 -3.27 -6.79
CA LEU A 165 10.61 -3.09 -7.87
C LEU A 165 9.18 -2.97 -7.29
N PRO A 166 8.25 -2.28 -7.97
CA PRO A 166 6.89 -2.05 -7.47
C PRO A 166 5.97 -3.26 -7.68
N MET A 167 6.36 -4.35 -7.05
CA MET A 167 5.62 -5.60 -6.98
C MET A 167 5.68 -6.14 -5.56
N THR A 168 4.52 -6.50 -5.03
CA THR A 168 4.40 -7.26 -3.79
C THR A 168 3.89 -8.66 -4.08
N LEU A 169 4.38 -9.60 -3.30
CA LEU A 169 3.88 -10.97 -3.22
C LEU A 169 3.49 -11.21 -1.76
N ASN A 170 2.22 -11.44 -1.50
CA ASN A 170 1.67 -11.73 -0.18
C ASN A 170 1.40 -13.23 -0.07
N VAL A 171 2.10 -13.92 0.82
CA VAL A 171 1.86 -15.34 1.12
C VAL A 171 0.96 -15.42 2.34
N VAL A 172 -0.26 -15.92 2.16
CA VAL A 172 -1.29 -15.94 3.19
C VAL A 172 -1.43 -17.34 3.74
N TYR A 173 -1.21 -17.47 5.04
CA TYR A 173 -1.48 -18.69 5.80
C TYR A 173 -2.75 -18.51 6.62
N TRP A 174 -3.52 -19.58 6.75
CA TRP A 174 -4.50 -19.67 7.81
C TRP A 174 -3.80 -19.59 9.16
N ALA A 175 -4.31 -18.73 10.05
CA ALA A 175 -3.73 -18.57 11.37
C ALA A 175 -3.81 -19.90 12.14
N PRO A 176 -2.68 -20.41 12.64
CA PRO A 176 -2.58 -21.76 13.19
C PRO A 176 -2.98 -21.80 14.67
N GLY A 177 -3.73 -22.82 15.08
CA GLY A 177 -4.02 -23.13 16.49
C GLY A 177 -5.13 -24.17 16.64
N PRO A 178 -5.11 -25.01 17.71
CA PRO A 178 -6.24 -25.90 18.03
C PRO A 178 -7.46 -25.11 18.55
N ASP A 179 -7.22 -23.94 19.15
CA ASP A 179 -8.21 -22.94 19.51
C ASP A 179 -7.68 -21.52 19.23
N CYS A 180 -8.56 -20.59 18.86
CA CYS A 180 -8.16 -19.23 18.46
C CYS A 180 -7.68 -18.38 19.62
N GLN A 181 -8.10 -18.72 20.84
CA GLN A 181 -7.68 -18.04 22.06
C GLN A 181 -6.18 -18.24 22.30
N GLY A 182 -5.66 -19.45 22.12
CA GLY A 182 -4.25 -19.82 22.25
C GLY A 182 -3.41 -19.08 21.22
N THR A 183 -3.84 -19.03 19.96
CA THR A 183 -3.16 -18.25 18.91
C THR A 183 -3.11 -16.77 19.28
N ALA A 184 -4.23 -16.18 19.71
CA ALA A 184 -4.26 -14.78 20.13
C ALA A 184 -3.32 -14.50 21.32
N LYS A 185 -3.25 -15.42 22.30
CA LYS A 185 -2.31 -15.33 23.44
C LYS A 185 -0.84 -15.35 23.00
N LEU A 186 -0.47 -16.09 21.95
CA LEU A 186 0.91 -16.08 21.43
C LEU A 186 1.29 -14.69 20.90
N TRP A 187 0.41 -14.06 20.14
CA TRP A 187 0.64 -12.72 19.58
C TRP A 187 0.59 -11.61 20.64
N LEU A 188 -0.24 -11.77 21.67
CA LEU A 188 -0.26 -10.87 22.82
C LEU A 188 1.06 -10.94 23.60
N ARG A 189 1.54 -12.14 23.93
CA ARG A 189 2.83 -12.32 24.64
C ARG A 189 4.02 -11.81 23.84
N ALA A 190 4.01 -12.00 22.52
CA ALA A 190 5.06 -11.48 21.65
C ALA A 190 5.08 -9.95 21.55
N GLY A 191 4.03 -9.25 22.01
CA GLY A 191 4.01 -7.80 22.14
C GLY A 191 4.73 -7.27 23.38
N GLU A 192 5.18 -8.13 24.30
CA GLU A 192 5.91 -7.68 25.48
C GLU A 192 7.32 -7.15 25.11
N PRO A 193 7.75 -5.97 25.61
CA PRO A 193 8.99 -5.31 25.19
C PRO A 193 10.29 -6.12 25.35
N LYS A 194 10.28 -7.16 26.19
CA LYS A 194 11.44 -8.02 26.47
C LYS A 194 11.61 -9.19 25.47
N LEU A 195 10.69 -9.37 24.53
CA LEU A 195 10.59 -10.56 23.67
C LEU A 195 10.76 -10.29 22.16
N ALA A 196 11.25 -9.11 21.78
CA ALA A 196 11.38 -8.73 20.38
C ALA A 196 12.71 -9.16 19.74
N ASP A 197 13.15 -10.40 19.95
CA ASP A 197 14.22 -10.99 19.15
C ASP A 197 13.72 -12.13 18.26
N VAL A 198 14.53 -12.50 17.27
CA VAL A 198 14.18 -13.51 16.27
C VAL A 198 13.91 -14.88 16.90
N ASP A 199 14.64 -15.26 17.95
CA ASP A 199 14.52 -16.58 18.57
C ASP A 199 13.23 -16.68 19.39
N ALA A 200 12.85 -15.60 20.10
CA ALA A 200 11.58 -15.51 20.81
C ALA A 200 10.39 -15.62 19.85
N LEU A 201 10.45 -14.96 18.69
CA LEU A 201 9.41 -15.07 17.66
C LEU A 201 9.31 -16.50 17.10
N LEU A 202 10.44 -17.14 16.84
CA LEU A 202 10.52 -18.52 16.35
C LEU A 202 10.14 -19.56 17.42
N ALA A 203 10.23 -19.22 18.71
CA ALA A 203 9.70 -20.04 19.80
C ALA A 203 8.19 -19.81 20.01
N GLY A 204 7.67 -18.65 19.61
CA GLY A 204 6.29 -18.22 19.82
C GLY A 204 5.45 -18.18 18.54
N PRO A 205 4.87 -17.01 18.17
CA PRO A 205 3.87 -16.92 17.11
C PRO A 205 4.39 -17.27 15.71
N LEU A 206 5.72 -17.24 15.51
CA LEU A 206 6.38 -17.61 14.25
C LEU A 206 7.09 -18.97 14.32
N LYS A 207 6.68 -19.87 15.23
CA LYS A 207 7.23 -21.23 15.26
C LYS A 207 7.04 -21.94 13.92
N PRO A 208 8.09 -22.44 13.24
CA PRO A 208 7.99 -22.98 11.88
C PRO A 208 6.94 -24.09 11.70
N ALA A 209 6.75 -24.94 12.71
CA ALA A 209 5.76 -26.01 12.72
C ALA A 209 4.30 -25.51 12.62
N LEU A 210 4.05 -24.23 12.88
CA LEU A 210 2.75 -23.58 12.76
C LEU A 210 2.40 -23.23 11.31
N PHE A 211 3.38 -23.24 10.39
CA PHE A 211 3.19 -22.85 8.98
C PHE A 211 3.54 -24.00 8.02
N PRO A 212 2.93 -25.20 8.16
CA PRO A 212 3.08 -26.25 7.19
C PRO A 212 2.35 -25.87 5.89
N ILE A 213 2.83 -26.34 4.75
CA ILE A 213 2.29 -25.95 3.43
C ILE A 213 0.78 -26.22 3.27
N GLN A 214 0.22 -27.16 4.03
CA GLN A 214 -1.21 -27.47 4.06
C GLN A 214 -2.06 -26.32 4.63
N LYS A 215 -1.46 -25.41 5.40
CA LYS A 215 -2.11 -24.21 5.93
C LYS A 215 -1.95 -22.99 5.01
N LEU A 216 -1.23 -23.13 3.88
CA LEU A 216 -1.15 -22.07 2.87
C LEU A 216 -2.52 -21.88 2.24
N LYS A 217 -3.08 -20.68 2.38
CA LYS A 217 -4.37 -20.29 1.82
C LYS A 217 -4.20 -19.82 0.38
N SER A 218 -3.35 -18.81 0.17
CA SER A 218 -3.21 -18.14 -1.12
C SER A 218 -1.85 -17.47 -1.28
N VAL A 219 -1.50 -17.20 -2.54
CA VAL A 219 -0.47 -16.23 -2.91
C VAL A 219 -1.15 -15.09 -3.66
N GLU A 220 -0.97 -13.86 -3.19
CA GLU A 220 -1.66 -12.67 -3.71
C GLU A 220 -0.62 -11.69 -4.27
N ILE A 221 -0.87 -11.14 -5.45
CA ILE A 221 0.04 -10.26 -6.17
C ILE A 221 -0.60 -8.90 -6.35
N ASN A 222 0.18 -7.87 -6.07
CA ASN A 222 -0.09 -6.50 -6.50
C ASN A 222 1.16 -5.98 -7.23
N LEU A 223 1.01 -5.78 -8.53
CA LEU A 223 2.06 -5.43 -9.48
C LEU A 223 1.70 -4.14 -10.20
N GLN A 224 2.53 -3.09 -10.04
CA GLN A 224 2.41 -1.91 -10.89
C GLN A 224 2.76 -2.28 -12.33
N SER A 225 1.75 -2.38 -13.18
CA SER A 225 1.88 -2.87 -14.56
C SER A 225 2.12 -1.74 -15.56
N VAL A 226 1.42 -0.61 -15.38
CA VAL A 226 1.45 0.54 -16.27
C VAL A 226 1.85 1.78 -15.48
N ARG A 227 2.62 2.65 -16.14
CA ARG A 227 2.87 3.99 -15.63
C ARG A 227 3.02 5.00 -16.77
N TRP A 228 2.31 6.12 -16.69
CA TRP A 228 2.48 7.25 -17.59
C TRP A 228 3.09 8.41 -16.77
N PRO A 229 4.25 8.98 -17.18
CA PRO A 229 4.87 10.10 -16.50
C PRO A 229 3.97 11.35 -16.50
N SER A 230 4.20 12.28 -15.59
CA SER A 230 3.49 13.57 -15.56
C SER A 230 3.69 14.39 -16.84
N THR A 231 4.81 14.23 -17.54
CA THR A 231 5.04 14.85 -18.86
C THR A 231 4.10 14.33 -19.96
N ILE A 232 3.51 13.15 -19.76
CA ILE A 232 2.50 12.55 -20.66
C ILE A 232 1.09 12.72 -20.09
N ARG A 233 0.93 12.76 -18.77
CA ARG A 233 -0.33 13.00 -18.04
C ARG A 233 -0.23 14.16 -17.06
N PRO A 234 -0.07 15.40 -17.54
CA PRO A 234 0.15 16.55 -16.68
C PRO A 234 -1.11 16.98 -15.92
N ASP A 235 -2.29 16.59 -16.41
CA ASP A 235 -3.57 16.87 -15.77
C ASP A 235 -3.70 16.18 -14.41
N LEU A 236 -3.21 14.95 -14.30
CA LEU A 236 -3.31 14.09 -13.12
C LEU A 236 -2.01 13.99 -12.30
N GLY A 237 -0.92 14.56 -12.82
CA GLY A 237 0.45 14.34 -12.30
C GLY A 237 1.00 12.94 -12.51
N GLY A 238 0.44 12.22 -13.47
CA GLY A 238 0.80 10.86 -13.82
C GLY A 238 -0.40 9.93 -13.86
N HIS A 239 -0.13 8.69 -14.23
CA HIS A 239 -1.12 7.62 -14.22
C HIS A 239 -0.41 6.31 -13.90
N ALA A 240 -0.94 5.52 -12.99
CA ALA A 240 -0.39 4.21 -12.65
C ALA A 240 -1.51 3.17 -12.55
N GLU A 241 -1.22 1.96 -13.01
CA GLU A 241 -2.14 0.84 -12.92
C GLU A 241 -1.48 -0.34 -12.23
N TYR A 242 -2.29 -1.05 -11.45
CA TYR A 242 -1.85 -2.18 -10.65
C TYR A 242 -2.68 -3.40 -10.97
N ILE A 243 -2.04 -4.44 -11.50
CA ILE A 243 -2.62 -5.76 -11.64
C ILE A 243 -2.73 -6.39 -10.26
N LEU A 244 -3.96 -6.80 -9.91
CA LEU A 244 -4.28 -7.55 -8.71
C LEU A 244 -4.65 -8.99 -9.09
N ARG A 245 -3.99 -9.97 -8.45
CA ARG A 245 -4.23 -11.41 -8.64
C ARG A 245 -4.22 -12.13 -7.30
N VAL A 246 -5.03 -13.17 -7.19
CA VAL A 246 -4.96 -14.18 -6.12
C VAL A 246 -4.75 -15.54 -6.78
N PHE A 247 -3.90 -16.37 -6.19
CA PHE A 247 -3.64 -17.72 -6.66
C PHE A 247 -3.85 -18.74 -5.54
N HIS A 248 -4.48 -19.86 -5.88
CA HIS A 248 -4.59 -21.03 -5.01
C HIS A 248 -3.69 -22.14 -5.50
N ARG A 249 -3.17 -22.93 -4.55
CA ARG A 249 -2.31 -24.08 -4.86
C ARG A 249 -3.16 -25.26 -5.33
N THR A 250 -2.80 -25.88 -6.44
CA THR A 250 -3.46 -27.07 -7.01
C THR A 250 -2.41 -27.96 -7.66
N GLY A 251 -2.22 -29.17 -7.14
CA GLY A 251 -1.27 -30.14 -7.70
C GLY A 251 0.18 -29.62 -7.81
N GLY A 252 0.65 -28.87 -6.80
CA GLY A 252 2.00 -28.28 -6.79
C GLY A 252 2.22 -27.07 -7.70
N LYS A 253 1.16 -26.62 -8.37
CA LYS A 253 1.13 -25.38 -9.16
C LYS A 253 0.19 -24.37 -8.51
N PHE A 254 0.21 -23.15 -9.00
CA PHE A 254 -0.69 -22.08 -8.58
C PHE A 254 -1.56 -21.63 -9.74
N VAL A 255 -2.88 -21.60 -9.52
CA VAL A 255 -3.88 -21.23 -10.53
C VAL A 255 -4.63 -19.96 -10.09
N PRO A 256 -5.04 -19.08 -11.03
CA PRO A 256 -5.80 -17.89 -10.68
C PRO A 256 -7.12 -18.20 -9.98
N ALA A 257 -7.36 -17.52 -8.86
CA ALA A 257 -8.57 -17.60 -8.04
C ALA A 257 -9.34 -16.28 -8.07
N GLY A 258 -10.58 -16.31 -7.56
CA GLY A 258 -11.42 -15.13 -7.44
C GLY A 258 -10.85 -14.09 -6.48
N LEU A 259 -10.95 -12.81 -6.86
CA LEU A 259 -10.59 -11.67 -6.03
C LEU A 259 -11.73 -11.36 -5.07
N GLU A 260 -11.43 -11.34 -3.76
CA GLU A 260 -12.41 -11.10 -2.70
C GLU A 260 -13.28 -9.87 -3.02
N ASN A 261 -14.60 -10.06 -2.96
CA ASN A 261 -15.63 -9.02 -3.18
C ASN A 261 -15.46 -8.16 -4.44
N THR A 262 -14.80 -8.69 -5.47
CA THR A 262 -14.49 -7.94 -6.69
C THR A 262 -15.27 -8.50 -7.87
N PRO A 263 -16.35 -7.83 -8.33
CA PRO A 263 -17.19 -8.36 -9.37
C PRO A 263 -16.49 -8.35 -10.74
N ASP A 264 -16.73 -9.37 -11.55
CA ASP A 264 -16.18 -9.48 -12.91
C ASP A 264 -16.87 -8.54 -13.90
N MET A 265 -16.29 -7.34 -14.06
CA MET A 265 -16.77 -6.31 -14.98
C MET A 265 -16.78 -6.74 -16.46
N ALA A 266 -16.05 -7.79 -16.83
CA ALA A 266 -16.05 -8.32 -18.20
C ALA A 266 -17.26 -9.23 -18.48
N ARG A 267 -18.03 -9.61 -17.45
CA ARG A 267 -19.20 -10.49 -17.55
C ARG A 267 -20.50 -9.74 -17.23
N PRO A 268 -21.02 -8.90 -18.17
CA PRO A 268 -22.23 -8.12 -17.93
C PRO A 268 -23.47 -8.96 -17.60
N SER A 269 -23.51 -10.23 -18.04
CA SER A 269 -24.60 -11.17 -17.74
C SER A 269 -24.75 -11.49 -16.25
N LEU A 270 -23.73 -11.24 -15.43
CA LEU A 270 -23.81 -11.39 -13.97
C LEU A 270 -24.70 -10.34 -13.29
N GLY A 271 -25.00 -9.22 -13.96
CA GLY A 271 -25.57 -8.04 -13.32
C GLY A 271 -26.90 -8.28 -12.61
N ALA A 272 -27.82 -9.03 -13.23
CA ALA A 272 -29.13 -9.31 -12.63
C ALA A 272 -29.00 -10.15 -11.35
N ASP A 273 -28.23 -11.24 -11.42
CA ASP A 273 -27.98 -12.13 -10.28
C ASP A 273 -27.21 -11.44 -9.16
N LEU A 274 -26.21 -10.62 -9.51
CA LEU A 274 -25.42 -9.86 -8.54
C LEU A 274 -26.30 -8.83 -7.83
N LYS A 275 -27.10 -8.05 -8.56
CA LYS A 275 -28.06 -7.11 -7.95
C LYS A 275 -29.02 -7.80 -7.00
N LYS A 276 -29.58 -8.94 -7.41
CA LYS A 276 -30.49 -9.73 -6.57
C LYS A 276 -29.79 -10.17 -5.27
N HIS A 277 -28.56 -10.67 -5.37
CA HIS A 277 -27.77 -11.10 -4.22
C HIS A 277 -27.45 -9.94 -3.26
N LEU A 278 -26.99 -8.80 -3.80
CA LEU A 278 -26.64 -7.61 -3.01
C LEU A 278 -27.84 -6.95 -2.30
N ARG A 279 -29.07 -7.35 -2.62
CA ARG A 279 -30.29 -6.86 -1.96
C ARG A 279 -30.78 -7.77 -0.83
N GLN A 280 -30.18 -8.96 -0.66
CA GLN A 280 -30.51 -9.87 0.44
C GLN A 280 -30.10 -9.25 1.79
N ASN A 281 -30.93 -9.40 2.82
CA ASN A 281 -30.72 -8.71 4.10
C ASN A 281 -29.42 -9.14 4.78
N GLU A 282 -29.09 -10.43 4.75
CA GLU A 282 -27.89 -10.99 5.37
C GLU A 282 -26.63 -10.49 4.65
N VAL A 283 -26.68 -10.40 3.31
CA VAL A 283 -25.59 -9.87 2.49
C VAL A 283 -25.37 -8.38 2.80
N ARG A 284 -26.47 -7.62 2.86
CA ARG A 284 -26.42 -6.19 3.19
C ARG A 284 -25.85 -5.94 4.58
N GLN A 285 -26.28 -6.72 5.58
CA GLN A 285 -25.75 -6.65 6.93
C GLN A 285 -24.26 -6.98 6.95
N ALA A 286 -23.82 -8.01 6.23
CA ALA A 286 -22.41 -8.35 6.15
C ALA A 286 -21.57 -7.25 5.46
N PHE A 287 -22.12 -6.54 4.47
CA PHE A 287 -21.47 -5.39 3.85
C PHE A 287 -21.42 -4.18 4.78
N ASP A 288 -22.50 -3.92 5.51
CA ASP A 288 -22.52 -2.90 6.56
C ASP A 288 -21.40 -3.20 7.56
N GLU A 289 -21.42 -4.37 8.20
CA GLU A 289 -20.42 -4.81 9.18
C GLU A 289 -19.00 -4.97 8.61
N GLY A 290 -18.81 -4.97 7.29
CA GLY A 290 -17.48 -5.05 6.67
C GLY A 290 -16.88 -6.45 6.66
N ILE A 291 -17.72 -7.48 6.70
CA ILE A 291 -17.35 -8.90 6.77
C ILE A 291 -17.94 -9.72 5.62
N ALA A 292 -18.55 -9.06 4.63
CA ALA A 292 -19.11 -9.72 3.46
C ALA A 292 -18.08 -10.55 2.70
N VAL A 293 -18.53 -11.68 2.16
CA VAL A 293 -17.80 -12.52 1.21
C VAL A 293 -18.75 -12.88 0.07
N LEU A 294 -18.47 -12.34 -1.12
CA LEU A 294 -19.24 -12.63 -2.31
C LEU A 294 -18.95 -14.05 -2.85
N PRO A 295 -19.97 -14.77 -3.35
CA PRO A 295 -19.79 -16.06 -4.00
C PRO A 295 -18.84 -16.02 -5.21
N GLU A 296 -18.02 -17.06 -5.36
CA GLU A 296 -16.98 -17.15 -6.39
C GLU A 296 -17.50 -16.91 -7.82
N LYS A 297 -18.75 -17.30 -8.12
CA LYS A 297 -19.38 -17.11 -9.43
C LYS A 297 -19.40 -15.65 -9.91
N PHE A 298 -19.36 -14.70 -8.98
CA PHE A 298 -19.36 -13.26 -9.26
C PHE A 298 -17.95 -12.68 -9.44
N LEU A 299 -16.92 -13.37 -8.94
CA LEU A 299 -15.61 -12.78 -8.73
C LEU A 299 -14.76 -12.75 -9.99
N ALA A 300 -14.10 -11.61 -10.21
CA ALA A 300 -13.04 -11.49 -11.21
C ALA A 300 -11.79 -12.28 -10.77
N LYS A 301 -11.07 -12.87 -11.71
CA LYS A 301 -9.76 -13.51 -11.44
C LYS A 301 -8.56 -12.58 -11.64
N ARG A 302 -8.81 -11.37 -12.16
CA ARG A 302 -7.86 -10.28 -12.36
C ARG A 302 -8.62 -8.96 -12.21
N ALA A 303 -8.01 -7.99 -11.56
CA ALA A 303 -8.51 -6.63 -11.53
C ALA A 303 -7.36 -5.64 -11.75
N THR A 304 -7.71 -4.44 -12.18
CA THR A 304 -6.77 -3.33 -12.35
C THR A 304 -7.22 -2.19 -11.46
N SER A 305 -6.44 -1.87 -10.43
CA SER A 305 -6.65 -0.63 -9.67
C SER A 305 -5.82 0.50 -10.28
N VAL A 306 -6.30 1.73 -10.18
CA VAL A 306 -5.68 2.90 -10.83
C VAL A 306 -5.37 3.98 -9.82
N ALA A 307 -4.16 4.51 -9.85
CA ALA A 307 -3.75 5.71 -9.14
C ALA A 307 -3.42 6.83 -10.15
N PHE A 308 -3.59 8.10 -9.82
CA PHE A 308 -3.99 8.67 -8.52
C PHE A 308 -5.49 8.95 -8.43
N TYR A 309 -5.91 9.59 -7.33
CA TYR A 309 -7.27 10.04 -7.02
C TYR A 309 -8.25 8.92 -6.67
N GLY A 310 -7.73 7.81 -6.17
CA GLY A 310 -8.45 6.61 -5.71
C GLY A 310 -9.92 6.48 -6.11
N GLN A 311 -10.83 6.58 -5.13
CA GLN A 311 -12.28 6.43 -5.35
C GLN A 311 -12.91 7.53 -6.23
N SER A 312 -12.20 8.62 -6.55
CA SER A 312 -12.65 9.59 -7.55
C SER A 312 -12.48 9.07 -8.98
N ARG A 313 -11.82 7.92 -9.20
CA ARG A 313 -11.72 7.25 -10.49
C ARG A 313 -12.78 6.15 -10.61
N GLN A 314 -13.59 6.18 -11.67
CA GLN A 314 -14.66 5.20 -11.84
C GLN A 314 -14.14 3.77 -12.04
N ALA A 315 -12.94 3.60 -12.59
CA ALA A 315 -12.28 2.30 -12.70
C ALA A 315 -12.07 1.61 -11.33
N ASN A 316 -11.98 2.37 -10.24
CA ASN A 316 -11.86 1.83 -8.88
C ASN A 316 -13.22 1.53 -8.21
N ARG A 317 -14.33 1.74 -8.93
CA ARG A 317 -15.71 1.56 -8.45
C ARG A 317 -16.44 0.48 -9.26
N PRO A 318 -16.04 -0.80 -9.14
CA PRO A 318 -16.50 -1.84 -10.04
C PRO A 318 -17.99 -2.18 -9.90
N PHE A 319 -18.60 -1.98 -8.72
CA PHE A 319 -20.02 -2.25 -8.53
C PHE A 319 -20.90 -1.25 -9.28
N GLU A 320 -20.43 -0.03 -9.52
CA GLU A 320 -21.14 0.97 -10.33
C GLU A 320 -21.35 0.55 -11.78
N LYS A 321 -20.61 -0.46 -12.25
CA LYS A 321 -20.86 -1.07 -13.57
C LYS A 321 -22.18 -1.82 -13.62
N PHE A 322 -22.62 -2.32 -12.47
CA PHE A 322 -23.80 -3.17 -12.35
C PHE A 322 -24.95 -2.44 -11.71
N LEU A 323 -24.74 -1.67 -10.64
CA LEU A 323 -25.80 -1.03 -9.86
C LEU A 323 -25.48 0.43 -9.52
N THR A 324 -26.52 1.23 -9.33
CA THR A 324 -26.45 2.63 -8.95
C THR A 324 -27.23 2.88 -7.67
N GLU A 325 -27.13 4.09 -7.10
CA GLU A 325 -27.94 4.49 -5.95
C GLU A 325 -29.45 4.33 -6.19
N LYS A 326 -29.91 4.52 -7.43
CA LYS A 326 -31.32 4.34 -7.80
C LYS A 326 -31.79 2.90 -7.62
N ASP A 327 -30.92 1.93 -7.84
CA ASP A 327 -31.22 0.50 -7.71
C ASP A 327 -31.33 0.04 -6.24
N VAL A 328 -30.94 0.88 -5.27
CA VAL A 328 -30.91 0.55 -3.84
C VAL A 328 -31.59 1.61 -2.96
N ARG A 329 -32.29 2.57 -3.57
CA ARG A 329 -32.96 3.66 -2.86
C ARG A 329 -34.12 3.20 -1.96
N ASP A 330 -34.70 2.06 -2.28
CA ASP A 330 -35.86 1.47 -1.60
C ASP A 330 -35.48 0.55 -0.44
N LEU A 331 -34.17 0.35 -0.21
CA LEU A 331 -33.67 -0.41 0.93
C LEU A 331 -33.81 0.39 2.24
N VAL A 332 -34.06 -0.32 3.34
CA VAL A 332 -34.15 0.27 4.69
C VAL A 332 -32.76 0.31 5.34
N TYR A 333 -32.28 1.50 5.70
CA TYR A 333 -30.95 1.68 6.30
C TYR A 333 -30.98 1.92 7.83
N ASP A 334 -32.16 1.99 8.42
CA ASP A 334 -32.33 2.19 9.86
C ASP A 334 -31.74 1.01 10.64
N GLY A 335 -30.99 1.32 11.71
CA GLY A 335 -30.34 0.32 12.55
C GLY A 335 -29.04 -0.27 11.99
N ALA A 336 -28.64 0.07 10.75
CA ALA A 336 -27.32 -0.27 10.23
C ALA A 336 -26.22 0.45 11.03
N LYS A 337 -25.09 -0.23 11.23
CA LYS A 337 -23.96 0.27 12.04
C LYS A 337 -23.25 1.42 11.34
N PHE A 338 -22.94 1.26 10.06
CA PHE A 338 -22.13 2.21 9.29
C PHE A 338 -22.89 2.81 8.10
N VAL A 339 -23.61 2.00 7.32
CA VAL A 339 -24.24 2.40 6.07
C VAL A 339 -25.67 2.91 6.30
N LYS A 340 -25.87 4.22 6.18
CA LYS A 340 -27.14 4.90 6.52
C LYS A 340 -27.87 5.49 5.31
N SER A 341 -27.37 5.27 4.09
CA SER A 341 -27.95 5.83 2.86
C SER A 341 -27.63 4.97 1.62
N PRO A 342 -28.36 5.18 0.50
CA PRO A 342 -28.03 4.58 -0.81
C PRO A 342 -26.60 4.90 -1.29
N ALA A 343 -26.18 6.15 -1.19
CA ALA A 343 -24.82 6.57 -1.56
C ALA A 343 -23.76 5.88 -0.66
N GLY A 344 -24.05 5.78 0.64
CA GLY A 344 -23.23 5.02 1.59
C GLY A 344 -23.08 3.55 1.19
N TYR A 345 -24.17 2.90 0.76
CA TYR A 345 -24.14 1.49 0.39
C TYR A 345 -23.33 1.25 -0.87
N VAL A 346 -23.56 2.04 -1.93
CA VAL A 346 -22.78 1.95 -3.17
C VAL A 346 -21.29 2.20 -2.91
N ARG A 347 -20.96 3.19 -2.07
CA ARG A 347 -19.57 3.44 -1.67
C ARG A 347 -18.97 2.26 -0.92
N ARG A 348 -19.70 1.68 0.03
CA ARG A 348 -19.26 0.52 0.82
C ARG A 348 -18.96 -0.70 -0.05
N LEU A 349 -19.85 -0.99 -1.00
CA LEU A 349 -19.63 -2.07 -1.98
C LEU A 349 -18.31 -1.87 -2.73
N ASN A 350 -18.10 -0.67 -3.28
CA ASN A 350 -16.88 -0.37 -4.03
C ASN A 350 -15.62 -0.40 -3.15
N GLU A 351 -15.67 0.17 -1.96
CA GLU A 351 -14.57 0.16 -0.99
C GLU A 351 -14.16 -1.26 -0.59
N MET A 352 -15.12 -2.17 -0.42
CA MET A 352 -14.84 -3.57 -0.10
C MET A 352 -14.33 -4.41 -1.28
N SER A 353 -14.28 -3.87 -2.51
CA SER A 353 -13.62 -4.54 -3.64
C SER A 353 -12.09 -4.40 -3.58
N CYS A 354 -11.34 -5.28 -4.23
CA CYS A 354 -9.87 -5.16 -4.30
C CYS A 354 -9.43 -3.82 -4.90
N MET A 355 -10.11 -3.32 -5.93
CA MET A 355 -9.77 -2.03 -6.55
C MET A 355 -10.03 -0.85 -5.62
N GLY A 356 -11.18 -0.85 -4.94
CA GLY A 356 -11.54 0.24 -4.04
C GLY A 356 -10.73 0.25 -2.76
N CYS A 357 -10.49 -0.92 -2.14
CA CYS A 357 -9.70 -1.04 -0.93
C CYS A 357 -8.25 -0.58 -1.18
N HIS A 358 -7.62 -1.06 -2.25
CA HIS A 358 -6.27 -0.64 -2.66
C HIS A 358 -6.16 0.84 -3.02
N GLN A 359 -7.26 1.60 -3.01
CA GLN A 359 -7.31 3.02 -3.33
C GLN A 359 -8.02 3.84 -2.24
N GLY A 360 -8.38 3.22 -1.12
CA GLY A 360 -8.90 3.88 0.09
C GLY A 360 -7.77 4.12 1.07
N ARG A 361 -7.27 5.35 1.16
CA ARG A 361 -6.16 5.75 2.06
C ARG A 361 -4.94 4.81 2.00
N SER A 362 -4.62 4.41 0.77
CA SER A 362 -3.45 3.60 0.43
C SER A 362 -2.29 4.47 -0.05
N ILE A 363 -1.12 3.87 -0.20
CA ILE A 363 0.05 4.47 -0.84
C ILE A 363 -0.01 4.16 -2.34
N ALA A 364 -0.82 4.92 -3.05
CA ALA A 364 -1.03 4.81 -4.50
C ALA A 364 -1.24 3.36 -4.96
N GLY A 365 -2.07 2.56 -4.29
CA GLY A 365 -2.27 1.14 -4.64
C GLY A 365 -1.73 0.14 -3.62
N PHE A 366 -0.91 0.54 -2.65
CA PHE A 366 -0.32 -0.36 -1.65
C PHE A 366 -0.72 0.01 -0.21
N HIS A 367 -1.01 -0.99 0.63
CA HIS A 367 -1.18 -0.77 2.07
C HIS A 367 0.10 -1.02 2.88
N PHE A 368 1.04 -1.76 2.29
CA PHE A 368 2.28 -2.17 2.93
C PHE A 368 3.40 -2.19 1.89
N VAL A 369 4.45 -1.41 2.13
CA VAL A 369 5.58 -1.24 1.20
C VAL A 369 6.93 -1.62 1.82
N GLY A 370 6.99 -1.77 3.14
CA GLY A 370 8.20 -2.11 3.89
C GLY A 370 9.14 -0.93 4.12
N ILE A 371 9.97 -1.03 5.16
CA ILE A 371 11.08 -0.08 5.42
C ILE A 371 12.30 -0.55 4.61
N ASP A 372 13.03 0.37 4.00
CA ASP A 372 14.28 0.03 3.29
C ASP A 372 15.43 -0.21 4.28
N ALA A 373 16.45 -0.96 3.85
CA ALA A 373 17.56 -1.32 4.73
C ALA A 373 18.37 -0.09 5.19
N PRO A 374 18.99 -0.13 6.38
CA PRO A 374 19.92 0.91 6.82
C PRO A 374 21.01 1.17 5.76
N GLY A 375 21.28 2.43 5.45
CA GLY A 375 22.23 2.83 4.40
C GLY A 375 21.61 3.06 3.02
N THR A 376 20.31 2.82 2.83
CA THR A 376 19.60 3.28 1.62
C THR A 376 19.64 4.81 1.55
N HIS A 377 19.97 5.37 0.38
CA HIS A 377 20.00 6.81 0.18
C HIS A 377 18.67 7.46 0.62
N PRO A 378 18.66 8.56 1.40
CA PRO A 378 17.43 9.12 1.98
C PRO A 378 16.33 9.42 0.96
N ALA A 379 16.69 9.99 -0.19
CA ALA A 379 15.76 10.25 -1.31
C ALA A 379 15.14 8.97 -1.94
N ASN A 380 15.58 7.78 -1.53
CA ASN A 380 15.04 6.49 -1.95
C ASN A 380 14.65 5.60 -0.76
N ALA A 381 14.71 6.09 0.48
CA ALA A 381 14.40 5.30 1.66
C ALA A 381 12.95 5.52 2.11
N ILE A 382 12.20 4.44 2.28
CA ILE A 382 10.88 4.49 2.90
C ILE A 382 11.03 4.59 4.41
N LYS A 383 10.35 5.57 5.03
CA LYS A 383 10.38 5.78 6.49
C LYS A 383 9.23 5.07 7.19
N VAL A 384 8.03 5.12 6.61
CA VAL A 384 6.83 4.44 7.14
C VAL A 384 6.39 3.38 6.14
N SER A 385 6.37 2.13 6.59
CA SER A 385 6.03 0.95 5.78
C SER A 385 4.55 0.81 5.45
N HIS A 386 3.67 1.53 6.16
CA HIS A 386 2.23 1.35 6.19
C HIS A 386 1.47 2.51 5.54
N SER A 387 0.32 2.23 4.94
CA SER A 387 -0.62 3.27 4.55
C SER A 387 -1.41 3.82 5.74
N ALA A 388 -2.00 5.01 5.56
CA ALA A 388 -2.85 5.63 6.57
C ALA A 388 -4.03 4.74 6.98
N HIS A 389 -4.68 4.06 6.03
CA HIS A 389 -5.72 3.06 6.32
C HIS A 389 -5.23 2.02 7.35
N LEU A 390 -4.07 1.41 7.10
CA LEU A 390 -3.56 0.34 7.95
C LEU A 390 -3.24 0.87 9.36
N LEU A 391 -2.58 2.02 9.46
CA LEU A 391 -2.25 2.65 10.75
C LEU A 391 -3.50 2.90 11.60
N LEU A 392 -4.56 3.43 10.99
CA LEU A 392 -5.81 3.75 11.68
C LEU A 392 -6.60 2.50 12.09
N ASP A 393 -6.41 1.36 11.41
CA ASP A 393 -7.08 0.09 11.74
C ASP A 393 -6.36 -0.72 12.83
N LEU A 394 -5.09 -0.41 13.15
CA LEU A 394 -4.32 -1.16 14.15
C LEU A 394 -4.99 -1.19 15.54
N PRO A 395 -5.53 -0.08 16.09
CA PRO A 395 -6.17 -0.11 17.41
C PRO A 395 -7.36 -1.08 17.47
N ARG A 396 -8.19 -1.09 16.42
CA ARG A 396 -9.33 -2.03 16.32
C ARG A 396 -8.84 -3.49 16.27
N ARG A 397 -7.77 -3.76 15.52
CA ARG A 397 -7.17 -5.10 15.43
C ARG A 397 -6.56 -5.55 16.76
N ALA A 398 -5.91 -4.65 17.50
CA ALA A 398 -5.41 -4.94 18.84
C ALA A 398 -6.55 -5.32 19.79
N ALA A 399 -7.63 -4.51 19.81
CA ALA A 399 -8.82 -4.79 20.61
C ALA A 399 -9.45 -6.14 20.25
N PHE A 400 -9.53 -6.48 18.96
CA PHE A 400 -10.00 -7.79 18.50
C PHE A 400 -9.14 -8.94 19.06
N VAL A 401 -7.81 -8.86 18.92
CA VAL A 401 -6.90 -9.91 19.39
C VAL A 401 -6.98 -10.07 20.91
N LYS A 402 -7.07 -8.96 21.67
CA LYS A 402 -7.25 -8.99 23.13
C LYS A 402 -8.54 -9.67 23.54
N ALA A 403 -9.65 -9.35 22.88
CA ALA A 403 -10.94 -9.98 23.16
C ALA A 403 -10.87 -11.49 22.93
N VAL A 404 -10.36 -11.92 21.76
CA VAL A 404 -10.16 -13.35 21.46
C VAL A 404 -9.23 -14.02 22.48
N ALA A 405 -8.11 -13.40 22.86
CA ALA A 405 -7.19 -13.92 23.87
C ALA A 405 -7.85 -14.03 25.26
N GLY A 406 -8.73 -13.08 25.61
CA GLY A 406 -9.51 -13.08 26.85
C GLY A 406 -10.68 -14.05 26.84
N GLY A 407 -11.05 -14.64 25.69
CA GLY A 407 -12.26 -15.44 25.55
C GLY A 407 -13.55 -14.61 25.61
N THR A 408 -13.43 -13.29 25.49
CA THR A 408 -14.57 -12.38 25.38
C THR A 408 -14.88 -12.21 23.89
N GLY A 409 -16.16 -12.28 23.50
CA GLY A 409 -16.53 -12.17 22.08
C GLY A 409 -15.97 -10.89 21.45
N ALA A 410 -15.28 -11.01 20.31
CA ALA A 410 -14.70 -9.86 19.62
C ALA A 410 -15.71 -9.22 18.66
N ASP A 411 -15.77 -7.88 18.64
CA ASP A 411 -16.57 -7.13 17.66
C ASP A 411 -16.05 -7.43 16.25
N PRO A 412 -16.86 -8.11 15.39
CA PRO A 412 -16.43 -8.45 14.05
C PRO A 412 -16.38 -7.23 13.12
N ALA A 413 -17.09 -6.16 13.49
CA ALA A 413 -17.38 -5.07 12.59
C ALA A 413 -16.13 -4.28 12.23
N ARG A 414 -16.08 -3.83 10.98
CA ARG A 414 -14.99 -3.04 10.42
C ARG A 414 -15.55 -1.75 9.87
N PRO A 415 -14.99 -0.59 10.22
CA PRO A 415 -15.41 0.67 9.61
C PRO A 415 -15.01 0.72 8.12
N PHE A 416 -15.31 1.82 7.44
CA PHE A 416 -14.82 2.06 6.08
C PHE A 416 -13.28 2.15 6.09
N ALA A 417 -12.61 1.61 5.07
CA ALA A 417 -11.15 1.73 4.97
C ALA A 417 -10.67 3.19 4.98
N GLU A 418 -11.49 4.10 4.47
CA GLU A 418 -11.17 5.52 4.39
C GLU A 418 -11.31 6.26 5.72
N ARG A 419 -12.06 5.71 6.68
CA ARG A 419 -12.34 6.41 7.94
C ARG A 419 -12.75 5.49 9.08
N VAL A 420 -12.12 5.69 10.24
CA VAL A 420 -12.55 5.11 11.51
C VAL A 420 -13.46 6.11 12.23
N GLU A 421 -14.69 5.71 12.55
CA GLU A 421 -15.76 6.65 12.94
C GLU A 421 -15.61 7.29 14.33
N THR A 422 -14.71 6.78 15.18
CA THR A 422 -14.68 7.11 16.61
C THR A 422 -13.86 8.34 16.99
N ALA A 423 -13.11 8.93 16.04
CA ALA A 423 -12.29 10.11 16.28
C ALA A 423 -12.64 11.25 15.30
N LYS A 424 -12.29 12.49 15.62
CA LYS A 424 -12.30 13.57 14.62
C LYS A 424 -11.19 13.35 13.59
N GLY A 425 -11.37 13.85 12.37
CA GLY A 425 -10.46 13.63 11.26
C GLY A 425 -9.32 14.63 11.29
N GLY A 426 -8.10 14.14 11.42
CA GLY A 426 -6.88 14.93 11.26
C GLY A 426 -6.64 15.35 9.81
N TYR A 427 -5.50 15.98 9.56
CA TYR A 427 -5.12 16.44 8.22
C TYR A 427 -5.07 15.28 7.20
N GLY A 428 -5.67 15.48 6.03
CA GLY A 428 -5.72 14.49 4.95
C GLY A 428 -6.67 13.32 5.19
N GLU A 429 -7.36 13.27 6.34
CA GLU A 429 -8.36 12.25 6.61
C GLU A 429 -9.67 12.51 5.87
N HIS A 430 -10.39 11.45 5.49
CA HIS A 430 -11.69 11.61 4.84
C HIS A 430 -12.76 12.12 5.80
N CYS A 431 -13.66 12.94 5.26
CA CYS A 431 -14.73 13.60 6.01
C CYS A 431 -16.01 13.71 5.18
N GLY A 432 -17.16 13.88 5.83
CA GLY A 432 -18.44 14.02 5.16
C GLY A 432 -18.63 15.38 4.54
N LEU A 433 -18.97 15.40 3.25
CA LEU A 433 -19.45 16.58 2.54
C LEU A 433 -20.98 16.55 2.47
N GLY A 434 -21.61 17.69 2.76
CA GLY A 434 -23.06 17.81 2.74
C GLY A 434 -23.73 17.08 3.90
N ASN A 435 -24.94 16.57 3.65
CA ASN A 435 -25.85 16.07 4.69
C ASN A 435 -26.16 14.56 4.57
N ASP A 436 -25.36 13.80 3.82
CA ASP A 436 -25.57 12.34 3.72
C ASP A 436 -25.41 11.70 5.11
N PRO A 437 -26.41 10.94 5.59
CA PRO A 437 -26.42 10.42 6.95
C PRO A 437 -25.32 9.37 7.22
N THR A 438 -24.79 8.71 6.20
CA THR A 438 -23.66 7.77 6.33
C THR A 438 -22.41 8.54 6.76
N PHE A 439 -22.12 9.66 6.10
CA PHE A 439 -20.87 10.38 6.28
C PHE A 439 -20.97 11.58 7.24
N LYS A 440 -22.18 11.91 7.73
CA LYS A 440 -22.42 13.04 8.64
C LYS A 440 -21.54 13.02 9.90
N ALA A 441 -21.19 11.83 10.40
CA ALA A 441 -20.34 11.68 11.58
C ALA A 441 -18.84 11.91 11.28
N TRP A 442 -18.43 11.87 10.02
CA TRP A 442 -17.04 12.02 9.61
C TRP A 442 -16.67 13.51 9.61
N THR A 443 -16.40 14.03 10.80
CA THR A 443 -16.04 15.44 11.02
C THR A 443 -14.53 15.63 11.10
N CYS A 444 -14.06 16.87 10.93
CA CYS A 444 -12.65 17.23 11.05
C CYS A 444 -12.29 17.75 12.44
N GLU A 445 -11.01 17.65 12.79
CA GLU A 445 -10.43 18.28 13.97
C GLU A 445 -10.49 19.81 13.92
N LYS A 446 -10.29 20.45 15.08
CA LYS A 446 -10.33 21.91 15.19
C LYS A 446 -9.26 22.53 14.29
N GLY A 447 -9.65 23.53 13.51
CA GLY A 447 -8.75 24.24 12.59
C GLY A 447 -8.67 23.61 11.19
N LEU A 448 -9.42 22.53 10.93
CA LEU A 448 -9.58 21.93 9.61
C LEU A 448 -11.04 22.02 9.16
N GLU A 449 -11.23 22.03 7.85
CA GLU A 449 -12.53 22.00 7.19
C GLU A 449 -12.61 20.81 6.24
N CYS A 450 -13.82 20.24 6.12
CA CYS A 450 -14.05 19.21 5.14
C CYS A 450 -14.13 19.82 3.74
N ARG A 451 -13.13 19.54 2.91
CA ARG A 451 -12.97 20.13 1.58
C ARG A 451 -12.93 19.04 0.52
N LEU A 452 -13.56 19.30 -0.61
CA LEU A 452 -13.32 18.50 -1.80
C LEU A 452 -12.01 18.99 -2.42
N GLU A 453 -10.92 18.23 -2.25
CA GLU A 453 -9.61 18.50 -2.86
C GLU A 453 -9.72 18.38 -4.38
N SER A 454 -9.64 17.15 -4.90
CA SER A 454 -9.97 16.80 -6.27
C SER A 454 -11.01 15.69 -6.24
N GLY A 455 -12.06 15.81 -7.05
CA GLY A 455 -13.17 14.87 -6.99
C GLY A 455 -14.02 14.84 -8.26
N PRO A 456 -15.01 13.94 -8.33
CA PRO A 456 -15.89 13.82 -9.48
C PRO A 456 -16.51 15.16 -9.86
N ALA A 457 -16.65 15.44 -11.15
CA ALA A 457 -17.32 16.65 -11.64
C ALA A 457 -18.75 16.80 -11.10
N ASN A 458 -19.44 15.68 -10.85
CA ASN A 458 -20.79 15.64 -10.30
C ASN A 458 -20.85 15.69 -8.77
N GLY A 459 -19.72 15.95 -8.09
CA GLY A 459 -19.62 15.99 -6.63
C GLY A 459 -19.29 14.65 -5.97
N SER A 460 -19.06 14.70 -4.67
CA SER A 460 -18.78 13.55 -3.80
C SER A 460 -19.38 13.83 -2.41
N PRO A 461 -19.97 12.83 -1.74
CA PRO A 461 -20.42 12.97 -0.35
C PRO A 461 -19.26 12.88 0.65
N VAL A 462 -18.04 12.61 0.17
CA VAL A 462 -16.82 12.52 0.99
C VAL A 462 -15.76 13.47 0.44
N GLY A 463 -15.17 14.25 1.33
CA GLY A 463 -14.02 15.12 1.09
C GLY A 463 -12.86 14.72 2.00
N VAL A 464 -11.91 15.64 2.17
CA VAL A 464 -10.75 15.49 3.03
C VAL A 464 -10.60 16.67 3.99
N CYS A 465 -10.13 16.40 5.20
CA CYS A 465 -9.87 17.41 6.21
C CYS A 465 -8.60 18.18 5.87
N LEU A 466 -8.76 19.45 5.52
CA LEU A 466 -7.68 20.33 5.09
C LEU A 466 -7.80 21.69 5.79
N PRO A 467 -6.73 22.51 5.83
CA PRO A 467 -6.85 23.89 6.31
C PRO A 467 -7.97 24.65 5.58
N PRO A 468 -8.68 25.58 6.24
CA PRO A 468 -9.76 26.34 5.62
C PRO A 468 -9.30 27.10 4.36
N ARG A 469 -10.15 27.11 3.33
CA ARG A 469 -9.81 27.81 2.08
C ARG A 469 -9.74 29.32 2.34
N GLY A 470 -8.71 29.98 1.80
CA GLY A 470 -8.50 31.43 1.95
C GLY A 470 -7.83 31.85 3.26
N ARG A 471 -7.57 30.93 4.19
CA ARG A 471 -6.77 31.15 5.39
C ARG A 471 -5.30 30.85 5.10
N VAL A 472 -4.71 31.69 4.26
CA VAL A 472 -3.37 31.51 3.68
C VAL A 472 -2.27 31.42 4.75
N GLU A 473 -2.46 32.04 5.91
CA GLU A 473 -1.57 31.96 7.07
C GLU A 473 -1.53 30.56 7.72
N LEU A 474 -2.54 29.72 7.45
CA LEU A 474 -2.61 28.33 7.91
C LEU A 474 -2.07 27.33 6.87
N ALA A 475 -1.75 27.77 5.66
CA ALA A 475 -1.17 26.92 4.64
C ALA A 475 0.24 26.47 5.05
N ARG A 476 0.57 25.20 4.80
CA ARG A 476 1.87 24.58 5.10
C ARG A 476 2.37 23.81 3.88
N SER A 477 3.67 23.54 3.85
CA SER A 477 4.27 22.62 2.90
C SER A 477 3.57 21.26 2.96
N GLY A 478 3.27 20.71 1.79
CA GLY A 478 2.51 19.49 1.56
C GLY A 478 0.99 19.64 1.49
N ASP A 479 0.45 20.84 1.72
CA ASP A 479 -0.96 21.12 1.45
C ASP A 479 -1.24 21.03 -0.06
N PRO A 480 -2.42 20.50 -0.47
CA PRO A 480 -2.79 20.47 -1.89
C PRO A 480 -3.05 21.89 -2.40
N CYS A 481 -2.56 22.17 -3.61
CA CYS A 481 -2.60 23.51 -4.19
C CYS A 481 -3.00 23.55 -5.67
N ASP A 482 -3.26 22.41 -6.31
CA ASP A 482 -3.76 22.31 -7.69
C ASP A 482 -5.04 21.45 -7.75
N PRO A 483 -6.10 21.79 -6.97
CA PRO A 483 -7.36 21.05 -6.98
C PRO A 483 -8.09 21.19 -8.33
N GLY A 484 -8.81 20.15 -8.74
CA GLY A 484 -9.62 20.16 -9.97
C GLY A 484 -10.84 19.23 -9.94
N ARG A 485 -11.51 19.12 -11.09
CA ARG A 485 -12.71 18.29 -11.30
C ARG A 485 -12.41 17.11 -12.21
N MET A 486 -12.73 15.91 -11.73
CA MET A 486 -12.50 14.66 -12.44
C MET A 486 -13.67 14.37 -13.38
N THR A 487 -13.40 14.40 -14.68
CA THR A 487 -14.23 13.74 -15.68
C THR A 487 -13.93 12.25 -15.65
N GLN A 488 -14.96 11.44 -15.43
CA GLN A 488 -14.81 10.01 -15.14
C GLN A 488 -15.18 9.11 -16.31
N ASN A 489 -14.47 8.00 -16.44
CA ASN A 489 -14.74 6.92 -17.38
C ASN A 489 -14.27 5.57 -16.81
N PHE A 490 -14.96 4.48 -17.14
CA PHE A 490 -14.47 3.14 -16.80
C PHE A 490 -13.14 2.79 -17.48
N ASN A 491 -12.88 3.34 -18.67
CA ASN A 491 -11.54 3.35 -19.23
C ASN A 491 -10.76 4.51 -18.60
N ALA A 492 -9.93 4.18 -17.60
CA ALA A 492 -9.20 5.18 -16.83
C ALA A 492 -8.22 6.04 -17.66
N HIS A 493 -7.84 5.60 -18.85
CA HIS A 493 -7.01 6.39 -19.78
C HIS A 493 -7.72 7.65 -20.27
N LYS A 494 -9.06 7.65 -20.24
CA LYS A 494 -9.92 8.75 -20.68
C LYS A 494 -10.29 9.72 -19.56
N ASP A 495 -9.98 9.39 -18.31
CA ASP A 495 -10.21 10.33 -17.20
C ASP A 495 -9.39 11.59 -17.39
N ARG A 496 -9.93 12.74 -17.00
CA ARG A 496 -9.26 14.04 -17.09
C ARG A 496 -9.56 14.86 -15.85
N LEU A 497 -8.55 15.59 -15.36
CA LEU A 497 -8.76 16.64 -14.36
C LEU A 497 -8.90 17.99 -15.08
N THR A 498 -10.06 18.61 -14.96
CA THR A 498 -10.39 19.93 -15.53
C THR A 498 -10.56 20.97 -14.43
N ASP A 499 -10.80 22.22 -14.83
CA ASP A 499 -11.14 23.33 -13.92
C ASP A 499 -10.14 23.52 -12.78
N LYS A 500 -8.87 23.25 -13.08
CA LYS A 500 -7.78 23.33 -12.13
C LYS A 500 -7.53 24.78 -11.74
N LYS A 501 -7.33 25.03 -10.44
CA LYS A 501 -7.05 26.36 -9.93
C LYS A 501 -5.93 26.30 -8.90
N ILE A 502 -4.79 26.91 -9.24
CA ILE A 502 -3.68 27.05 -8.31
C ILE A 502 -4.13 27.87 -7.09
N GLU A 503 -4.05 27.28 -5.92
CA GLU A 503 -4.31 27.91 -4.64
C GLU A 503 -3.02 28.56 -4.09
N ASN A 504 -3.18 29.62 -3.29
CA ASN A 504 -2.05 30.31 -2.67
C ASN A 504 -1.52 29.50 -1.48
N CYS A 505 -0.23 29.17 -1.49
CA CYS A 505 0.45 28.40 -0.45
C CYS A 505 1.01 29.23 0.71
N GLY A 506 0.83 30.54 0.69
CA GLY A 506 1.32 31.45 1.72
C GLY A 506 2.67 32.07 1.42
N GLU A 507 3.11 32.90 2.35
CA GLU A 507 4.37 33.63 2.22
C GLU A 507 5.55 32.66 2.20
N HIS A 508 6.50 32.90 1.30
CA HIS A 508 7.69 32.05 1.09
C HIS A 508 7.43 30.61 0.63
N ARG A 509 6.21 30.30 0.16
CA ARG A 509 5.86 28.99 -0.40
C ARG A 509 5.40 29.09 -1.84
N GLY A 510 5.79 28.10 -2.64
CA GLY A 510 5.33 27.87 -3.99
C GLY A 510 4.34 26.71 -4.07
N CYS A 511 3.71 26.54 -5.22
CA CYS A 511 2.87 25.38 -5.53
C CYS A 511 3.52 24.57 -6.65
N PHE A 512 3.89 23.32 -6.37
CA PHE A 512 4.14 22.35 -7.44
C PHE A 512 2.80 21.88 -7.96
N ALA A 513 2.55 22.09 -9.25
CA ALA A 513 1.31 21.68 -9.89
C ALA A 513 1.31 20.18 -10.22
N ALA A 514 0.14 19.66 -10.59
CA ALA A 514 0.03 18.27 -11.04
C ALA A 514 0.99 17.97 -12.20
N GLY A 515 1.18 18.90 -13.15
CA GLY A 515 2.09 18.74 -14.29
C GLY A 515 3.54 18.39 -13.91
N GLU A 516 3.96 18.72 -12.69
CA GLU A 516 5.31 18.49 -12.17
C GLU A 516 5.43 17.15 -11.43
N GLY A 517 4.37 16.33 -11.41
CA GLY A 517 4.36 15.01 -10.77
C GLY A 517 3.78 15.00 -9.36
N PHE A 518 3.02 16.03 -8.97
CA PHE A 518 2.40 16.17 -7.65
C PHE A 518 0.86 16.13 -7.75
N PRO A 519 0.22 14.96 -7.60
CA PRO A 519 -1.23 14.82 -7.75
C PRO A 519 -2.01 15.72 -6.78
N GLY A 520 -2.89 16.58 -7.32
CA GLY A 520 -3.63 17.58 -6.54
C GLY A 520 -2.77 18.78 -6.09
N GLY A 521 -1.52 18.84 -6.55
CA GLY A 521 -0.54 19.86 -6.22
C GLY A 521 0.12 19.65 -4.84
N LEU A 522 1.24 20.32 -4.62
CA LEU A 522 1.91 20.32 -3.33
C LEU A 522 2.50 21.71 -3.05
N CYS A 523 2.05 22.34 -1.96
CA CYS A 523 2.73 23.51 -1.42
C CYS A 523 4.15 23.13 -0.97
N PHE A 524 5.14 23.94 -1.29
CA PHE A 524 6.53 23.73 -0.90
C PHE A 524 7.18 25.05 -0.50
N GLY A 525 8.31 25.00 0.20
CA GLY A 525 9.04 26.22 0.59
C GLY A 525 10.53 25.99 0.86
N ASP A 526 11.18 27.00 1.41
CA ASP A 526 12.60 26.95 1.75
C ASP A 526 12.85 26.16 3.05
N CYS A 527 13.89 25.31 3.06
CA CYS A 527 14.26 24.55 4.26
C CYS A 527 14.79 25.42 5.42
N ASP A 528 15.17 26.68 5.16
CA ASP A 528 15.62 27.61 6.20
C ASP A 528 14.45 28.33 6.89
N LYS A 529 13.20 28.09 6.44
CA LYS A 529 11.98 28.74 6.91
C LYS A 529 10.91 27.74 7.34
N LEU A 530 11.33 26.61 7.92
CA LEU A 530 10.40 25.56 8.36
C LEU A 530 9.46 26.06 9.45
N GLU A 531 8.17 25.79 9.26
CA GLU A 531 7.15 25.95 10.28
C GLU A 531 6.78 24.62 10.96
N SER A 532 5.99 24.70 12.02
CA SER A 532 5.46 23.51 12.70
C SER A 532 4.68 22.61 11.72
N GLY A 533 5.02 21.32 11.70
CA GLY A 533 4.45 20.35 10.78
C GLY A 533 5.20 20.20 9.46
N GLU A 534 6.31 20.92 9.28
CA GLU A 534 7.17 20.84 8.10
C GLU A 534 8.52 20.19 8.42
N ALA A 535 9.15 19.62 7.41
CA ALA A 535 10.51 19.09 7.48
C ALA A 535 11.20 19.24 6.12
N CYS A 536 12.54 19.35 6.14
CA CYS A 536 13.33 19.42 4.94
C CYS A 536 13.51 18.01 4.34
N GLY A 537 12.94 17.77 3.17
CA GLY A 537 13.05 16.51 2.43
C GLY A 537 13.83 16.69 1.13
N LEU A 538 14.11 15.59 0.46
CA LEU A 538 14.80 15.59 -0.83
C LEU A 538 13.82 15.26 -1.95
N ILE A 539 13.81 16.08 -3.00
CA ILE A 539 13.07 15.79 -4.24
C ILE A 539 14.02 15.75 -5.42
N ALA A 540 13.63 15.02 -6.47
CA ALA A 540 14.33 15.09 -7.75
C ALA A 540 14.21 16.51 -8.33
N VAL A 541 15.33 17.08 -8.74
CA VAL A 541 15.40 18.41 -9.38
C VAL A 541 15.74 18.28 -10.86
N TYR A 542 15.88 19.42 -11.55
CA TYR A 542 16.24 19.46 -12.97
C TYR A 542 17.49 18.62 -13.29
N GLY A 543 17.46 17.90 -14.41
CA GLY A 543 18.55 17.01 -14.86
C GLY A 543 18.44 15.57 -14.36
N PHE A 544 17.55 15.26 -13.42
CA PHE A 544 17.42 13.91 -12.88
C PHE A 544 17.01 12.88 -13.94
N ASN A 545 15.94 13.16 -14.70
CA ASN A 545 15.45 12.24 -15.73
C ASN A 545 16.46 12.10 -16.88
N GLU A 546 17.16 13.17 -17.22
CA GLU A 546 18.23 13.19 -18.22
C GLU A 546 19.39 12.30 -17.78
N CYS A 547 19.78 12.36 -16.50
CA CYS A 547 20.79 11.47 -15.91
C CYS A 547 20.40 9.99 -16.07
N LEU A 548 19.14 9.64 -15.77
CA LEU A 548 18.64 8.27 -15.99
C LEU A 548 18.63 7.88 -17.48
N PHE A 549 18.21 8.80 -18.35
CA PHE A 549 18.15 8.56 -19.80
C PHE A 549 19.54 8.30 -20.40
N GLN A 550 20.58 8.93 -19.84
CA GLN A 550 21.98 8.68 -20.19
C GLN A 550 22.52 7.34 -19.66
N GLY A 551 21.68 6.54 -18.98
CA GLY A 551 22.06 5.23 -18.44
C GLY A 551 23.05 5.31 -17.27
N LYS A 552 23.11 6.44 -16.57
CA LYS A 552 23.92 6.60 -15.35
C LYS A 552 23.35 5.75 -14.22
N LEU A 553 24.17 5.45 -13.21
CA LEU A 553 23.65 4.74 -12.04
C LEU A 553 22.60 5.58 -11.34
N PHE A 554 21.57 4.88 -10.87
CA PHE A 554 20.48 5.49 -10.12
C PHE A 554 20.99 6.24 -8.87
N THR A 555 21.97 5.67 -8.15
CA THR A 555 22.63 6.29 -6.99
C THR A 555 23.34 7.59 -7.35
N ASP A 556 24.00 7.64 -8.50
CA ASP A 556 24.65 8.85 -9.02
C ASP A 556 23.61 9.94 -9.35
N CYS A 557 22.48 9.56 -9.95
CA CYS A 557 21.42 10.52 -10.26
C CYS A 557 20.77 11.08 -8.99
N LEU A 558 20.54 10.25 -7.97
CA LEU A 558 20.05 10.72 -6.67
C LEU A 558 21.01 11.70 -6.02
N LYS A 559 22.29 11.36 -5.98
CA LYS A 559 23.32 12.19 -5.33
C LYS A 559 23.46 13.57 -5.97
N ASN A 560 23.40 13.62 -7.30
CA ASN A 560 23.73 14.84 -8.06
C ASN A 560 22.50 15.65 -8.50
N HIS A 561 21.30 15.05 -8.51
CA HIS A 561 20.09 15.67 -9.02
C HIS A 561 18.91 15.56 -8.04
N THR A 562 19.18 15.54 -6.73
CA THR A 562 18.17 15.80 -5.71
C THR A 562 18.51 17.04 -4.91
N GLY A 563 17.48 17.77 -4.45
CA GLY A 563 17.63 19.03 -3.74
C GLY A 563 16.74 19.09 -2.50
N PRO A 564 17.18 19.80 -1.44
CA PRO A 564 16.41 19.99 -0.23
C PRO A 564 15.22 20.93 -0.48
N ILE A 565 14.07 20.59 0.07
CA ILE A 565 12.85 21.41 0.01
C ILE A 565 11.97 21.20 1.23
N SER A 566 11.28 22.25 1.69
CA SER A 566 10.30 22.12 2.78
C SER A 566 9.10 21.32 2.30
N LEU A 567 8.80 20.22 2.99
CA LEU A 567 7.67 19.32 2.76
C LEU A 567 6.89 19.09 4.06
N ARG A 568 5.71 18.48 3.96
CA ARG A 568 4.99 18.01 5.15
C ARG A 568 5.82 16.98 5.89
N LYS A 569 6.03 17.22 7.18
CA LYS A 569 6.56 16.21 8.11
C LYS A 569 5.58 15.04 8.20
N CYS A 570 6.12 13.83 8.23
CA CYS A 570 5.34 12.63 8.47
C CYS A 570 6.06 11.66 9.40
N ASP A 571 5.22 10.87 10.05
CA ASP A 571 5.58 9.70 10.80
C ASP A 571 4.35 8.80 10.89
N GLU A 572 4.38 7.87 11.83
CA GLU A 572 3.40 6.81 12.00
C GLU A 572 2.12 7.34 12.66
N ASN A 573 2.21 8.47 13.37
CA ASN A 573 1.09 9.17 14.01
C ASN A 573 0.59 10.33 13.14
N THR A 574 1.43 10.83 12.24
CA THR A 574 1.12 11.90 11.29
C THR A 574 1.30 11.36 9.87
N PRO A 575 0.39 10.49 9.38
CA PRO A 575 0.52 9.90 8.06
C PRO A 575 0.33 10.95 6.96
N CYS A 576 0.88 10.65 5.78
CA CYS A 576 0.65 11.46 4.60
C CYS A 576 -0.81 11.38 4.13
N ARG A 577 -1.22 12.40 3.36
CA ARG A 577 -2.50 12.38 2.62
C ARG A 577 -2.49 11.27 1.55
N ASP A 578 -3.67 10.97 1.01
CA ASP A 578 -3.84 9.99 -0.06
C ASP A 578 -2.90 10.28 -1.24
N ASP A 579 -2.41 9.22 -1.88
CA ASP A 579 -1.45 9.29 -2.99
C ASP A 579 -0.06 9.86 -2.63
N TYR A 580 0.28 9.95 -1.33
CA TYR A 580 1.60 10.33 -0.81
C TYR A 580 2.20 9.22 0.08
N ILE A 581 3.53 9.13 0.09
CA ILE A 581 4.31 8.20 0.93
C ILE A 581 5.25 8.97 1.85
N CYS A 582 5.48 8.43 3.04
CA CYS A 582 6.43 8.98 3.99
C CYS A 582 7.85 8.43 3.74
N THR A 583 8.76 9.29 3.34
CA THR A 583 10.15 8.94 3.01
C THR A 583 11.13 9.44 4.06
N GLY A 584 12.30 8.82 4.11
CA GLY A 584 13.38 9.19 5.01
C GLY A 584 14.01 10.53 4.64
N THR A 585 14.55 11.21 5.64
CA THR A 585 15.45 12.36 5.53
C THR A 585 16.85 11.93 5.99
N ALA A 586 17.88 12.74 5.70
CA ALA A 586 19.26 12.40 6.06
C ALA A 586 19.41 12.21 7.57
N GLU A 587 18.84 13.12 8.36
CA GLU A 587 18.73 13.04 9.83
C GLU A 587 17.41 13.70 10.24
N GLY A 588 16.45 12.96 10.80
CA GLY A 588 15.21 13.55 11.34
C GLY A 588 13.90 12.84 10.98
N PRO A 589 12.77 13.56 11.04
CA PRO A 589 11.45 13.00 10.74
C PRO A 589 11.28 12.77 9.24
N GLY A 590 10.30 11.94 8.86
CA GLY A 590 10.04 11.68 7.45
C GLY A 590 9.36 12.86 6.75
N THR A 591 9.33 12.84 5.43
CA THR A 591 8.60 13.82 4.60
C THR A 591 7.66 13.16 3.61
N CYS A 592 6.51 13.79 3.36
CA CYS A 592 5.54 13.30 2.38
C CYS A 592 5.93 13.70 0.95
N ILE A 593 6.09 12.70 0.08
CA ILE A 593 6.25 12.90 -1.37
C ILE A 593 5.30 11.99 -2.14
N PRO A 594 4.97 12.31 -3.41
CA PRO A 594 4.28 11.37 -4.28
C PRO A 594 5.08 10.05 -4.41
N PRO A 595 4.47 8.86 -4.28
CA PRO A 595 5.14 7.58 -4.47
C PRO A 595 5.74 7.44 -5.86
N TYR A 596 5.26 8.25 -6.82
CA TYR A 596 5.89 8.49 -8.10
C TYR A 596 7.41 8.71 -7.99
N PHE A 597 7.88 9.62 -7.13
CA PHE A 597 9.31 9.91 -6.97
C PHE A 597 10.09 8.79 -6.31
N LEU A 598 9.43 7.73 -5.84
CA LEU A 598 10.11 6.52 -5.37
C LEU A 598 9.97 5.39 -6.41
N PHE A 599 8.77 5.13 -6.89
CA PHE A 599 8.48 3.98 -7.75
C PHE A 599 8.82 4.22 -9.21
N GLN A 600 8.68 5.44 -9.74
CA GLN A 600 9.26 5.78 -11.05
C GLN A 600 10.75 5.56 -10.99
N LEU A 601 11.38 6.10 -9.96
CA LEU A 601 12.81 5.96 -9.72
C LEU A 601 13.25 4.51 -9.57
N ARG A 602 12.32 3.59 -9.27
CA ARG A 602 12.50 2.15 -9.14
C ARG A 602 12.11 1.36 -10.41
N LEU A 603 11.57 2.00 -11.46
CA LEU A 603 11.13 1.37 -12.73
C LEU A 603 11.83 1.96 -13.97
N ASP A 604 12.07 3.27 -13.98
CA ASP A 604 12.68 4.02 -15.06
C ASP A 604 14.19 4.14 -14.80
N GLY A 605 15.03 3.72 -15.75
CA GLY A 605 16.49 3.83 -15.61
C GLY A 605 17.15 2.65 -14.90
N HIS A 606 16.40 1.59 -14.57
CA HIS A 606 16.99 0.37 -14.05
C HIS A 606 17.74 -0.41 -15.11
N VAL A 607 18.73 -1.12 -14.61
CA VAL A 607 19.56 -2.04 -15.37
C VAL A 607 18.69 -3.08 -16.06
N LYS A 608 19.11 -3.58 -17.23
CA LYS A 608 18.34 -4.64 -17.90
C LYS A 608 18.22 -5.86 -16.99
N PRO A 609 17.04 -6.51 -16.88
CA PRO A 609 16.83 -7.64 -15.96
C PRO A 609 17.77 -8.81 -16.20
N VAL A 610 18.22 -8.96 -17.45
CA VAL A 610 19.23 -9.94 -17.83
C VAL A 610 20.45 -9.18 -18.32
N SER A 611 21.61 -9.44 -17.70
CA SER A 611 22.89 -9.09 -18.33
C SER A 611 23.06 -10.01 -19.53
N ARG A 612 22.98 -9.49 -20.75
CA ARG A 612 23.61 -10.19 -21.87
C ARG A 612 25.11 -10.06 -21.61
N GLU A 613 25.76 -11.14 -21.20
CA GLU A 613 27.20 -11.26 -21.40
C GLU A 613 27.45 -10.89 -22.87
N ARG A 614 28.19 -9.81 -23.08
CA ARG A 614 28.83 -9.54 -24.37
C ARG A 614 30.28 -9.92 -24.23
#